data_AF-A0A1Y6K529-F1
#
_entry.id   AF-A0A1Y6K529-F1
#
_cell.length_a   1.000
_cell.length_b   1.000
_cell.length_c   1.000
_cell.angle_alpha   90.00
_cell.angle_beta   90.00
_cell.angle_gamma   90.00
#
_symmetry.space_group_name_H-M   'P 1'
#
loop_
_entity.id
_entity.type
_entity.pdbx_description
1 polymer ?
#
loop_
_entity_poly.entity_id
_entity_poly.type
_entity_poly.pdbx_seq_one_letter_code
_entity_poly.pdbx_strand_id
1 'polypeptide(L)'
;MFERVIDLRNNTYPNGSLTIKVGDPWEAFFMWEKPLTCKERDAHLVESGHLPKQYLDFLNTVSNGATLYYDNMYGQWGYKIYGLKECLSKQTTWMENLVQTPDSPYLVFCELYGDNSVLVFDKSSRQTKILETNYLRSSEWDLVAGSLDEWLTKLIDHDGAKYWE
;
A
#
# COMPACT_ATOMS: atom_id res chain seq x y z
N MET A 1 11.86 -3.38 -11.39
CA MET A 1 10.86 -2.74 -10.52
C MET A 1 10.15 -3.86 -9.78
N PHE A 2 9.99 -3.74 -8.46
CA PHE A 2 9.35 -4.71 -7.56
C PHE A 2 10.11 -6.03 -7.36
N GLU A 3 11.39 -6.14 -7.72
CA GLU A 3 12.14 -7.40 -7.62
C GLU A 3 12.11 -7.98 -6.19
N ARG A 4 12.39 -7.13 -5.18
CA ARG A 4 12.45 -7.59 -3.79
C ARG A 4 11.10 -8.00 -3.22
N VAL A 5 10.03 -7.27 -3.55
CA VAL A 5 8.68 -7.63 -3.08
C VAL A 5 8.16 -8.86 -3.81
N ILE A 6 8.57 -9.09 -5.07
CA ILE A 6 8.28 -10.33 -5.80
C ILE A 6 8.96 -11.52 -5.12
N ASP A 7 10.22 -11.39 -4.72
CA ASP A 7 10.92 -12.44 -3.97
C ASP A 7 10.24 -12.73 -2.63
N LEU A 8 9.89 -11.68 -1.87
CA LEU A 8 9.12 -11.81 -0.62
C LEU A 8 7.79 -12.55 -0.86
N ARG A 9 7.03 -12.13 -1.88
CA ARG A 9 5.77 -12.77 -2.26
C ARG A 9 5.97 -14.23 -2.63
N ASN A 10 6.96 -14.57 -3.44
CA ASN A 10 7.19 -15.96 -3.87
C ASN A 10 7.46 -16.89 -2.68
N ASN A 11 8.05 -16.37 -1.60
CA ASN A 11 8.31 -17.13 -0.37
C ASN A 11 7.11 -17.20 0.59
N THR A 12 6.09 -16.36 0.42
CA THR A 12 4.98 -16.21 1.37
C THR A 12 3.58 -16.33 0.73
N TYR A 13 3.50 -16.57 -0.58
CA TYR A 13 2.25 -16.70 -1.33
C TYR A 13 1.59 -18.08 -1.12
N PRO A 14 0.24 -18.17 -1.09
CA PRO A 14 -0.71 -17.05 -1.07
C PRO A 14 -0.84 -16.43 0.31
N ASN A 15 -0.65 -17.24 1.35
CA ASN A 15 -0.65 -16.86 2.75
C ASN A 15 0.55 -17.53 3.39
N GLY A 16 1.39 -16.76 4.06
CA GLY A 16 2.64 -17.23 4.63
C GLY A 16 3.10 -16.31 5.74
N SER A 17 4.16 -16.69 6.41
CA SER A 17 4.72 -15.90 7.49
C SER A 17 6.23 -15.97 7.51
N LEU A 18 6.84 -14.97 8.13
CA LEU A 18 8.28 -14.91 8.37
C LEU A 18 8.54 -14.52 9.82
N THR A 19 9.51 -15.18 10.44
CA THR A 19 9.98 -14.77 11.76
C THR A 19 10.89 -13.55 11.63
N ILE A 20 10.46 -12.42 12.19
CA ILE A 20 11.26 -11.21 12.31
C ILE A 20 12.15 -11.35 13.53
N LYS A 21 13.45 -11.05 13.37
CA LYS A 21 14.48 -11.28 14.41
C LYS A 21 15.04 -9.98 14.99
N VAL A 22 14.68 -8.83 14.42
CA VAL A 22 15.09 -7.53 14.95
C VAL A 22 14.18 -7.17 16.12
N GLY A 23 14.77 -6.93 17.29
CA GLY A 23 14.03 -6.74 18.54
C GLY A 23 13.57 -8.06 19.16
N ASP A 24 12.41 -8.06 19.78
CA ASP A 24 11.78 -9.28 20.29
C ASP A 24 11.22 -10.09 19.11
N PRO A 25 11.61 -11.37 18.95
CA PRO A 25 11.19 -12.15 17.79
C PRO A 25 9.67 -12.32 17.73
N TRP A 26 9.11 -12.08 16.56
CA TRP A 26 7.68 -12.23 16.31
C TRP A 26 7.44 -12.77 14.90
N GLU A 27 6.24 -13.31 14.69
CA GLU A 27 5.85 -13.93 13.43
C GLU A 27 5.01 -12.95 12.61
N ALA A 28 5.56 -12.49 11.49
CA ALA A 28 4.92 -11.54 10.59
C ALA A 28 4.17 -12.28 9.49
N PHE A 29 2.88 -12.01 9.33
CA PHE A 29 2.02 -12.68 8.36
C PHE A 29 1.84 -11.86 7.08
N PHE A 30 1.73 -12.58 5.97
CA PHE A 30 1.55 -12.02 4.65
C PHE A 30 0.36 -12.71 3.97
N MET A 31 -0.48 -11.92 3.30
CA MET A 31 -1.60 -12.41 2.50
C MET A 31 -1.57 -11.70 1.16
N TRP A 32 -1.61 -12.47 0.08
CA TRP A 32 -1.43 -11.95 -1.27
C TRP A 32 -2.60 -12.37 -2.15
N GLU A 33 -3.32 -11.39 -2.68
CA GLU A 33 -4.31 -11.67 -3.70
C GLU A 33 -3.66 -12.02 -5.04
N LYS A 34 -4.41 -12.71 -5.88
CA LYS A 34 -3.98 -12.95 -7.27
C LYS A 34 -3.81 -11.61 -7.99
N PRO A 35 -2.76 -11.44 -8.81
CA PRO A 35 -2.64 -10.27 -9.66
C PRO A 35 -3.87 -10.09 -10.58
N LEU A 36 -4.13 -8.85 -10.98
CA LEU A 36 -5.24 -8.51 -11.88
C LEU A 36 -5.16 -9.30 -13.19
N THR A 37 -6.30 -9.80 -13.64
CA THR A 37 -6.43 -10.38 -14.97
C THR A 37 -6.63 -9.29 -16.03
N CYS A 38 -6.29 -9.59 -17.29
CA CYS A 38 -6.53 -8.66 -18.40
C CYS A 38 -8.00 -8.19 -18.47
N LYS A 39 -8.96 -9.08 -18.17
CA LYS A 39 -10.40 -8.75 -18.18
C LYS A 39 -10.78 -7.73 -17.10
N GLU A 40 -10.21 -7.85 -15.90
CA GLU A 40 -10.48 -6.92 -14.80
C GLU A 40 -9.86 -5.55 -15.10
N ARG A 41 -8.62 -5.52 -15.61
CA ARG A 41 -8.00 -4.28 -16.07
C ARG A 41 -8.86 -3.57 -17.12
N ASP A 42 -9.36 -4.32 -18.10
CA ASP A 42 -10.12 -3.76 -19.23
C ASP A 42 -11.49 -3.21 -18.78
N ALA A 43 -12.12 -3.84 -17.78
CA ALA A 43 -13.36 -3.34 -17.18
C ALA A 43 -13.20 -1.99 -16.46
N HIS A 44 -11.98 -1.68 -16.02
CA HIS A 44 -11.64 -0.48 -15.25
C HIS A 44 -10.72 0.47 -16.02
N LEU A 45 -10.63 0.37 -17.35
CA LEU A 45 -9.70 1.16 -18.18
C LEU A 45 -9.85 2.68 -18.01
N VAL A 46 -11.07 3.18 -17.87
CA VAL A 46 -11.34 4.61 -17.65
C VAL A 46 -10.78 5.09 -16.31
N GLU A 47 -10.91 4.26 -15.28
CA GLU A 47 -10.40 4.52 -13.93
C GLU A 47 -8.88 4.32 -13.86
N SER A 48 -8.33 3.38 -14.65
CA SER A 48 -6.90 3.10 -14.74
C SER A 48 -6.09 4.30 -15.25
N GLY A 49 -6.70 5.17 -16.07
CA GLY A 49 -6.09 6.43 -16.50
C GLY A 49 -5.84 7.43 -15.35
N HIS A 50 -6.49 7.24 -14.20
CA HIS A 50 -6.38 8.08 -13.01
C HIS A 50 -5.48 7.46 -11.91
N LEU A 51 -5.11 6.18 -12.06
CA LEU A 51 -4.25 5.47 -11.13
C LEU A 51 -2.77 5.73 -11.46
N PRO A 52 -1.90 5.90 -10.44
CA PRO A 52 -0.46 5.93 -10.66
C PRO A 52 0.01 4.67 -11.38
N LYS A 53 0.83 4.83 -12.44
CA LYS A 53 1.35 3.69 -13.22
C LYS A 53 2.00 2.63 -12.34
N GLN A 54 2.80 3.03 -11.36
CA GLN A 54 3.50 2.10 -10.46
C GLN A 54 2.52 1.25 -9.63
N TYR A 55 1.39 1.82 -9.21
CA TYR A 55 0.37 1.08 -8.49
C TYR A 55 -0.31 0.06 -9.39
N LEU A 56 -0.67 0.46 -10.60
CA LEU A 56 -1.23 -0.46 -11.60
C LEU A 56 -0.24 -1.58 -11.95
N ASP A 57 1.05 -1.27 -12.11
CA ASP A 57 2.10 -2.25 -12.33
C ASP A 57 2.16 -3.25 -11.16
N PHE A 58 2.10 -2.79 -9.90
CA PHE A 58 2.03 -3.65 -8.72
C PHE A 58 0.80 -4.56 -8.74
N LEU A 59 -0.40 -4.02 -8.99
CA LEU A 59 -1.64 -4.80 -9.02
C LEU A 59 -1.63 -5.89 -10.11
N ASN A 60 -0.96 -5.63 -11.24
CA ASN A 60 -0.86 -6.56 -12.37
C ASN A 60 0.25 -7.61 -12.23
N THR A 61 1.34 -7.29 -11.54
CA THR A 61 2.55 -8.13 -11.53
C THR A 61 2.84 -8.77 -10.19
N VAL A 62 2.47 -8.10 -9.10
CA VAL A 62 2.72 -8.56 -7.73
C VAL A 62 1.42 -9.09 -7.13
N SER A 63 0.42 -8.25 -6.89
CA SER A 63 -0.79 -8.67 -6.19
C SER A 63 -1.89 -7.63 -6.28
N ASN A 64 -3.14 -8.05 -6.54
CA ASN A 64 -4.31 -7.16 -6.55
C ASN A 64 -4.83 -6.90 -5.13
N GLY A 65 -3.96 -6.37 -4.27
CA GLY A 65 -4.19 -6.19 -2.85
C GLY A 65 -3.38 -7.17 -2.02
N ALA A 66 -2.76 -6.67 -0.96
CA ALA A 66 -1.87 -7.46 -0.12
C ALA A 66 -1.92 -6.99 1.33
N THR A 67 -1.77 -7.92 2.25
CA THR A 67 -1.47 -7.64 3.65
C THR A 67 -0.03 -8.02 3.93
N LEU A 68 0.76 -7.08 4.44
CA LEU A 68 2.19 -7.20 4.66
C LEU A 68 2.51 -7.01 6.14
N TYR A 69 3.42 -7.83 6.67
CA TYR A 69 3.91 -7.72 8.04
C TYR A 69 2.80 -7.65 9.09
N TYR A 70 1.73 -8.41 8.89
CA TYR A 70 0.58 -8.39 9.78
C TYR A 70 0.85 -9.16 11.06
N ASP A 71 0.59 -8.53 12.19
CA ASP A 71 0.54 -9.22 13.47
C ASP A 71 -0.84 -9.88 13.64
N ASN A 72 -0.90 -11.19 13.43
CA ASN A 72 -2.15 -11.95 13.60
C ASN A 72 -2.51 -12.23 15.07
N MET A 73 -1.63 -11.91 16.03
CA MET A 73 -1.93 -12.10 17.45
C MET A 73 -2.77 -10.97 18.01
N TYR A 74 -2.38 -9.72 17.76
CA TYR A 74 -3.09 -8.54 18.28
C TYR A 74 -3.79 -7.72 17.19
N GLY A 75 -3.44 -7.91 15.92
CA GLY A 75 -4.05 -7.19 14.79
C GLY A 75 -3.67 -5.71 14.75
N GLN A 76 -2.60 -5.33 15.45
CA GLN A 76 -2.22 -3.93 15.65
C GLN A 76 -1.10 -3.46 14.72
N TRP A 77 -0.48 -4.35 13.96
CA TRP A 77 0.71 -4.04 13.17
C TRP A 77 0.59 -4.62 11.77
N GLY A 78 1.19 -3.94 10.81
CA GLY A 78 1.24 -4.33 9.41
C GLY A 78 0.59 -3.32 8.48
N TYR A 79 0.51 -3.69 7.22
CA TYR A 79 0.06 -2.81 6.13
C TYR A 79 -0.92 -3.55 5.24
N LYS A 80 -2.02 -2.89 4.88
CA LYS A 80 -2.97 -3.39 3.90
C LYS A 80 -2.95 -2.53 2.66
N ILE A 81 -2.30 -3.02 1.61
CA ILE A 81 -2.39 -2.46 0.27
C ILE A 81 -3.72 -2.91 -0.32
N TYR A 82 -4.54 -1.95 -0.76
CA TYR A 82 -5.84 -2.25 -1.34
C TYR A 82 -5.70 -2.94 -2.70
N GLY A 83 -6.66 -3.80 -3.01
CA GLY A 83 -6.90 -4.22 -4.40
C GLY A 83 -7.62 -3.10 -5.19
N LEU A 84 -7.71 -3.25 -6.51
CA LEU A 84 -8.33 -2.24 -7.38
C LEU A 84 -9.74 -1.83 -6.91
N LYS A 85 -10.65 -2.79 -6.74
CA LYS A 85 -12.03 -2.53 -6.34
C LYS A 85 -12.12 -1.91 -4.94
N GLU A 86 -11.30 -2.39 -4.03
CA GLU A 86 -11.26 -1.88 -2.67
C GLU A 86 -10.74 -0.45 -2.63
N CYS A 87 -9.67 -0.15 -3.38
CA CYS A 87 -9.09 1.18 -3.49
C CYS A 87 -10.12 2.19 -4.00
N LEU A 88 -10.86 1.86 -5.06
CA LEU A 88 -11.91 2.74 -5.60
C LEU A 88 -13.04 2.98 -4.59
N SER A 89 -13.48 1.93 -3.90
CA SER A 89 -14.50 2.03 -2.85
C SER A 89 -14.04 2.91 -1.68
N LYS A 90 -12.83 2.67 -1.19
CA LYS A 90 -12.22 3.38 -0.07
C LYS A 90 -11.89 4.82 -0.41
N GLN A 91 -11.52 5.11 -1.66
CA GLN A 91 -11.17 6.46 -2.09
C GLN A 91 -12.34 7.44 -1.86
N THR A 92 -13.59 7.02 -2.09
CA THR A 92 -14.76 7.86 -1.79
C THR A 92 -14.83 8.22 -0.30
N THR A 93 -14.71 7.23 0.58
CA THR A 93 -14.70 7.43 2.03
C THR A 93 -13.55 8.34 2.48
N TRP A 94 -12.35 8.15 1.93
CA TRP A 94 -11.20 8.95 2.29
C TRP A 94 -11.28 10.38 1.75
N MET A 95 -11.80 10.61 0.55
CA MET A 95 -12.01 11.96 0.02
C MET A 95 -12.97 12.76 0.91
N GLU A 96 -14.05 12.15 1.37
CA GLU A 96 -15.00 12.78 2.30
C GLU A 96 -14.31 13.17 3.62
N ASN A 97 -13.56 12.24 4.21
CA ASN A 97 -12.95 12.44 5.52
C ASN A 97 -11.69 13.34 5.49
N LEU A 98 -10.93 13.34 4.38
CA LEU A 98 -9.78 14.23 4.18
C LEU A 98 -10.18 15.61 3.62
N VAL A 99 -11.49 15.84 3.40
CA VAL A 99 -12.04 17.08 2.82
C VAL A 99 -11.39 17.40 1.47
N GLN A 100 -11.21 16.36 0.65
CA GLN A 100 -10.61 16.49 -0.68
C GLN A 100 -11.67 16.60 -1.76
N THR A 101 -11.35 17.36 -2.80
CA THR A 101 -12.20 17.46 -3.99
C THR A 101 -12.10 16.18 -4.84
N PRO A 102 -13.12 15.84 -5.65
CA PRO A 102 -13.05 14.71 -6.58
C PRO A 102 -11.84 14.72 -7.51
N ASP A 103 -11.36 15.90 -7.89
CA ASP A 103 -10.17 16.10 -8.73
C ASP A 103 -8.85 16.10 -7.93
N SER A 104 -8.86 15.58 -6.71
CA SER A 104 -7.69 15.54 -5.85
C SER A 104 -6.53 14.80 -6.52
N PRO A 105 -5.30 15.33 -6.44
CA PRO A 105 -4.13 14.61 -6.91
C PRO A 105 -3.77 13.42 -6.01
N TYR A 106 -4.48 13.20 -4.91
CA TYR A 106 -4.14 12.18 -3.93
C TYR A 106 -4.96 10.91 -4.11
N LEU A 107 -4.29 9.76 -4.04
CA LEU A 107 -4.93 8.44 -4.08
C LEU A 107 -4.51 7.64 -2.84
N VAL A 108 -5.46 7.30 -1.97
CA VAL A 108 -5.23 6.40 -0.85
C VAL A 108 -5.13 4.97 -1.35
N PHE A 109 -4.07 4.27 -0.99
CA PHE A 109 -3.82 2.91 -1.47
C PHE A 109 -3.44 1.92 -0.36
N CYS A 110 -3.11 2.39 0.84
CA CYS A 110 -2.68 1.52 1.93
C CYS A 110 -3.20 1.99 3.29
N GLU A 111 -3.70 1.06 4.10
CA GLU A 111 -3.97 1.24 5.53
C GLU A 111 -2.81 0.71 6.36
N LEU A 112 -2.52 1.38 7.47
CA LEU A 112 -1.64 0.86 8.52
C LEU A 112 -2.51 0.22 9.60
N TYR A 113 -2.24 -1.04 9.93
CA TYR A 113 -2.93 -1.69 11.06
C TYR A 113 -2.49 -1.05 12.38
N GLY A 114 -3.45 -0.93 13.31
CA GLY A 114 -3.25 -0.32 14.63
C GLY A 114 -2.94 1.18 14.65
N ASP A 115 -2.76 1.80 13.47
CA ASP A 115 -2.68 3.24 13.30
C ASP A 115 -3.97 3.75 12.60
N ASN A 116 -4.35 5.00 12.84
CA ASN A 116 -5.41 5.67 12.11
C ASN A 116 -4.88 6.36 10.84
N SER A 117 -3.73 5.90 10.36
CA SER A 117 -2.97 6.50 9.26
C SER A 117 -3.05 5.65 7.99
N VAL A 118 -2.86 6.32 6.86
CA VAL A 118 -2.85 5.73 5.52
C VAL A 118 -1.71 6.27 4.70
N LEU A 119 -1.32 5.48 3.70
CA LEU A 119 -0.44 5.95 2.65
C LEU A 119 -1.22 6.41 1.44
N VAL A 120 -0.76 7.53 0.90
CA VAL A 120 -1.32 8.20 -0.27
C VAL A 120 -0.27 8.39 -1.34
N PHE A 121 -0.66 8.17 -2.59
CA PHE A 121 0.10 8.68 -3.72
C PHE A 121 -0.20 10.16 -3.91
N ASP A 122 0.83 10.99 -3.96
CA ASP A 122 0.76 12.38 -4.40
C ASP A 122 1.07 12.48 -5.90
N LYS A 123 0.06 12.82 -6.70
CA LYS A 123 0.16 13.03 -8.16
C LYS A 123 0.22 14.51 -8.55
N SER A 124 0.40 15.43 -7.59
CA SER A 124 0.39 16.88 -7.85
C SER A 124 1.57 17.34 -8.70
N SER A 125 2.64 16.53 -8.73
CA SER A 125 3.84 16.78 -9.51
C SER A 125 4.07 15.68 -10.56
N ARG A 126 5.02 15.90 -11.47
CA ARG A 126 5.43 14.89 -12.47
C ARG A 126 5.95 13.60 -11.85
N GLN A 127 6.52 13.68 -10.64
CA GLN A 127 7.02 12.52 -9.92
C GLN A 127 6.05 12.18 -8.79
N THR A 128 5.46 11.00 -8.87
CA THR A 128 4.56 10.52 -7.82
C THR A 128 5.36 10.22 -6.56
N LYS A 129 4.90 10.73 -5.41
CA LYS A 129 5.48 10.45 -4.09
C LYS A 129 4.50 9.64 -3.25
N ILE A 130 5.00 9.02 -2.19
CA ILE A 130 4.19 8.38 -1.16
C ILE A 130 4.28 9.23 0.10
N LEU A 131 3.13 9.61 0.62
CA LEU A 131 2.99 10.37 1.85
C LEU A 131 2.16 9.56 2.86
N GLU A 132 2.37 9.81 4.15
CA GLU A 132 1.50 9.33 5.22
C GLU A 132 0.59 10.47 5.67
N THR A 133 -0.68 10.14 5.92
CA THR A 133 -1.65 11.05 6.52
C THR A 133 -2.63 10.29 7.40
N ASN A 134 -3.32 11.01 8.29
CA ASN A 134 -4.47 10.50 9.01
C ASN A 134 -5.63 11.51 8.98
N TYR A 135 -6.79 11.10 9.48
CA TYR A 135 -8.00 11.93 9.55
C TYR A 135 -7.86 13.18 10.45
N LEU A 136 -6.87 13.21 11.35
CA LEU A 136 -6.70 14.25 12.36
C LEU A 136 -5.72 15.35 11.95
N ARG A 137 -4.84 15.08 10.98
CA ARG A 137 -3.76 16.00 10.54
C ARG A 137 -3.75 16.16 9.02
N SER A 138 -4.74 16.86 8.48
CA SER A 138 -4.84 17.11 7.04
C SER A 138 -3.84 18.13 6.48
N SER A 139 -3.04 18.80 7.32
CA SER A 139 -2.15 19.90 6.92
C SER A 139 -0.65 19.56 6.88
N GLU A 140 -0.23 18.44 7.47
CA GLU A 140 1.18 18.03 7.54
C GLU A 140 1.25 16.53 7.24
N TRP A 141 1.71 16.21 6.03
CA TRP A 141 1.83 14.84 5.56
C TRP A 141 3.30 14.47 5.44
N ASP A 142 3.68 13.34 6.03
CA ASP A 142 5.07 12.92 6.10
C ASP A 142 5.50 12.24 4.80
N LEU A 143 6.69 12.59 4.31
CA LEU A 143 7.25 11.96 3.11
C LEU A 143 7.77 10.56 3.45
N VAL A 144 7.12 9.54 2.88
CA VAL A 144 7.48 8.13 3.10
C VAL A 144 8.51 7.64 2.07
N ALA A 145 8.27 7.93 0.79
CA ALA A 145 9.13 7.50 -0.30
C ALA A 145 8.87 8.30 -1.59
N GLY A 146 9.83 8.27 -2.52
CA GLY A 146 9.68 8.84 -3.86
C GLY A 146 9.04 7.90 -4.88
N SER A 147 8.69 6.65 -4.50
CA SER A 147 8.02 5.67 -5.36
C SER A 147 7.46 4.49 -4.55
N LEU A 148 6.56 3.70 -5.15
CA LEU A 148 6.03 2.48 -4.52
C LEU A 148 7.12 1.41 -4.33
N ASP A 149 8.00 1.27 -5.32
CA ASP A 149 9.09 0.30 -5.26
C ASP A 149 10.10 0.65 -4.17
N GLU A 150 10.40 1.93 -4.00
CA GLU A 150 11.26 2.42 -2.91
C GLU A 150 10.64 2.17 -1.54
N TRP A 151 9.35 2.48 -1.35
CA TRP A 151 8.68 2.21 -0.07
C TRP A 151 8.71 0.73 0.28
N LEU A 152 8.33 -0.15 -0.65
CA LEU A 152 8.35 -1.60 -0.43
C LEU A 152 9.77 -2.12 -0.15
N THR A 153 10.77 -1.61 -0.86
CA THR A 153 12.18 -1.96 -0.64
C THR A 153 12.63 -1.57 0.76
N LYS A 154 12.38 -0.33 1.17
CA LYS A 154 12.75 0.17 2.50
C LYS A 154 11.97 -0.53 3.61
N LEU A 155 10.70 -0.86 3.37
CA LEU A 155 9.89 -1.62 4.32
C LEU A 155 10.49 -3.01 4.56
N ILE A 156 10.98 -3.67 3.50
CA ILE A 156 11.69 -4.95 3.61
C ILE A 156 13.01 -4.78 4.37
N ASP A 157 13.78 -3.72 4.10
CA ASP A 157 15.05 -3.44 4.79
C ASP A 157 14.88 -3.18 6.29
N HIS A 158 13.70 -2.73 6.71
CA HIS A 158 13.36 -2.47 8.11
C HIS A 158 12.47 -3.55 8.71
N ASP A 159 12.38 -4.73 8.08
CA ASP A 159 11.60 -5.87 8.58
C ASP A 159 10.14 -5.51 8.92
N GLY A 160 9.53 -4.63 8.12
CA GLY A 160 8.16 -4.16 8.31
C GLY A 160 8.01 -2.98 9.27
N ALA A 161 9.08 -2.55 9.95
CA ALA A 161 9.02 -1.37 10.80
C ALA A 161 8.86 -0.09 9.98
N LYS A 162 8.07 0.85 10.52
CA LYS A 162 7.99 2.22 10.02
C LYS A 162 9.36 2.88 10.11
N TYR A 163 9.82 3.50 9.02
CA TYR A 163 11.17 4.07 8.91
C TYR A 163 11.20 5.58 8.67
N TRP A 164 10.04 6.21 8.51
CA TRP A 164 9.87 7.63 8.22
C TRP A 164 9.28 8.30 9.45
N GLU A 165 10.13 8.77 10.36
CA GLU A 165 9.77 9.66 11.49
C GLU A 165 10.95 10.58 11.80
#